data_AF-A0A929F4E6-F1
#
_entry.id   AF-A0A929F4E6-F1
#
_cell.length_a   1.000
_cell.length_b   1.000
_cell.length_c   1.000
_cell.angle_alpha   90.00
_cell.angle_beta   90.00
_cell.angle_gamma   90.00
#
_symmetry.space_group_name_H-M   'P 1'
#
loop_
_entity.id
_entity.type
_entity.pdbx_description
1 polymer ?
#
loop_
_entity_poly.entity_id
_entity_poly.type
_entity_poly.pdbx_seq_one_letter_code
_entity_poly.pdbx_strand_id
1 'polypeptide(L)'
;MKPLMLRVLKAFFPAVLLTYMLASIFSTQVILGNLQGMGVDVSGAIRLSTTFHDLVGLTSSYLVLILIAFILGLPVAAGLTKLMPDYRLVLFVLAGFVAIVALHLIMKAVLGLSGIAATRTMFGLL
;
A
#
# COMPACT_ATOMS: atom_id res chain seq x y z
N MET A 1 -2.90 28.49 6.58
CA MET A 1 -3.74 27.27 6.47
C MET A 1 -4.55 27.08 7.75
N LYS A 2 -5.81 26.64 7.69
CA LYS A 2 -6.63 26.38 8.88
C LYS A 2 -5.97 25.27 9.75
N PRO A 3 -6.02 25.34 11.09
CA PRO A 3 -5.32 24.40 11.97
C PRO A 3 -5.77 22.94 11.78
N LEU A 4 -7.04 22.73 11.41
CA LEU A 4 -7.57 21.41 11.07
C LEU A 4 -6.90 20.80 9.83
N MET A 5 -6.66 21.61 8.79
CA MET A 5 -6.06 21.15 7.54
C MET A 5 -4.62 20.68 7.74
N LEU A 6 -3.85 21.39 8.58
CA LEU A 6 -2.50 20.97 8.93
C LEU A 6 -2.47 19.63 9.69
N ARG A 7 -3.44 19.40 10.58
CA ARG A 7 -3.56 18.12 11.31
C ARG A 7 -3.86 16.95 10.37
N VAL A 8 -4.75 17.15 9.40
CA VAL A 8 -5.08 16.11 8.41
C VAL A 8 -3.86 15.75 7.58
N LEU A 9 -3.14 16.75 7.05
CA LEU A 9 -1.95 16.49 6.23
C LEU A 9 -0.83 15.80 7.02
N LYS A 10 -0.64 16.16 8.30
CA LYS A 10 0.32 15.51 9.21
C LYS A 10 0.03 14.04 9.47
N ALA A 11 -1.22 13.60 9.34
CA ALA A 11 -1.57 12.17 9.43
C ALA A 11 -1.55 11.49 8.06
N PHE A 12 -2.02 12.20 7.03
CA PHE A 12 -2.21 11.66 5.68
C PHE A 12 -0.88 11.27 5.01
N PHE A 13 0.10 12.17 4.97
CA PHE A 13 1.36 11.89 4.27
C PHE A 13 2.15 10.74 4.93
N PRO A 14 2.31 10.68 6.26
CA PRO A 14 2.91 9.52 6.89
C PRO A 14 2.15 8.22 6.64
N ALA A 15 0.81 8.23 6.60
CA ALA A 15 0.04 7.04 6.28
C ALA A 15 0.31 6.54 4.85
N VAL A 16 0.35 7.45 3.86
CA VAL A 16 0.69 7.12 2.47
C VAL A 16 2.12 6.55 2.38
N LEU A 17 3.10 7.22 2.98
CA LEU A 17 4.49 6.80 2.96
C LEU A 17 4.69 5.45 3.65
N LEU A 18 4.12 5.26 4.84
CA LEU A 18 4.22 4.01 5.58
C LEU A 18 3.58 2.86 4.80
N THR A 19 2.40 3.09 4.22
CA THR A 19 1.72 2.07 3.40
C THR A 19 2.55 1.70 2.19
N TYR A 20 3.12 2.68 1.49
CA TYR A 20 4.04 2.45 0.37
C TYR A 20 5.27 1.64 0.78
N MET A 21 5.94 2.04 1.86
CA MET A 21 7.14 1.36 2.33
C MET A 21 6.83 -0.09 2.70
N LEU A 22 5.78 -0.33 3.49
CA LEU A 22 5.39 -1.68 3.89
C LEU A 22 5.01 -2.52 2.68
N ALA A 23 4.15 -2.02 1.80
CA ALA A 23 3.67 -2.77 0.64
C ALA A 23 4.81 -3.10 -0.34
N SER A 24 5.74 -2.17 -0.57
CA SER A 24 6.95 -2.40 -1.37
C SER A 24 7.84 -3.46 -0.74
N ILE A 25 8.22 -3.29 0.54
CA ILE A 25 9.09 -4.22 1.26
C ILE A 25 8.48 -5.63 1.29
N PHE A 26 7.22 -5.77 1.71
CA PHE A 26 6.55 -7.07 1.75
C PHE A 26 6.48 -7.72 0.37
N SER A 27 6.14 -6.95 -0.67
CA SER A 27 6.09 -7.47 -2.04
C SER A 27 7.45 -7.97 -2.49
N THR A 28 8.52 -7.20 -2.27
CA THR A 28 9.88 -7.61 -2.59
C THR A 28 10.26 -8.89 -1.85
N GLN A 29 9.99 -8.98 -0.54
CA GLN A 29 10.35 -10.15 0.25
C GLN A 29 9.58 -11.41 -0.16
N VAL A 30 8.30 -11.28 -0.52
CA VAL A 30 7.49 -12.39 -1.07
C VAL A 30 8.07 -12.86 -2.40
N ILE A 31 8.39 -11.94 -3.32
CA ILE A 31 8.96 -12.28 -4.63
C ILE A 31 10.32 -12.98 -4.47
N LEU A 32 11.21 -12.42 -3.64
CA LEU A 32 12.51 -13.01 -3.35
C LEU A 32 12.40 -14.38 -2.64
N GLY A 33 11.43 -14.54 -1.74
CA GLY A 33 11.13 -15.83 -1.12
C GLY A 33 10.69 -16.88 -2.13
N ASN A 34 9.84 -16.49 -3.09
CA ASN A 34 9.42 -17.38 -4.18
C ASN A 34 10.60 -17.77 -5.07
N LEU A 35 11.47 -16.82 -5.45
CA LEU A 35 12.69 -17.11 -6.22
C LEU A 35 13.61 -18.08 -5.47
N GLN A 36 13.81 -17.86 -4.18
CA GLN A 36 14.59 -18.76 -3.34
C GLN A 36 13.98 -20.17 -3.30
N GLY A 37 12.65 -20.28 -3.21
CA GLY A 37 11.93 -21.56 -3.31
C GLY A 37 12.06 -22.27 -4.67
N MET A 38 12.43 -21.53 -5.72
CA MET A 38 12.72 -22.06 -7.06
C MET A 38 14.19 -22.44 -7.25
N GLY A 39 15.02 -22.37 -6.20
CA GLY A 39 16.44 -22.71 -6.23
C GLY A 39 17.38 -21.56 -6.64
N VAL A 40 16.88 -20.32 -6.72
CA VAL A 40 17.72 -19.14 -6.92
C VAL A 40 18.45 -18.81 -5.62
N ASP A 41 19.75 -18.54 -5.70
CA ASP A 41 20.51 -18.08 -4.53
C ASP A 41 20.14 -16.63 -4.18
N VAL A 42 19.47 -16.46 -3.03
CA VAL A 42 18.99 -15.17 -2.52
C VAL A 42 19.65 -14.88 -1.19
N SER A 43 20.85 -14.30 -1.25
CA SER A 43 21.60 -13.88 -0.07
C SER A 43 20.93 -12.69 0.65
N GLY A 44 21.32 -12.47 1.92
CA GLY A 44 20.87 -11.28 2.66
C GLY A 44 21.24 -9.95 2.00
N ALA A 45 22.39 -9.92 1.31
CA ALA A 45 22.82 -8.75 0.54
C ALA A 45 21.90 -8.47 -0.66
N ILE A 46 21.46 -9.52 -1.37
CA ILE A 46 20.47 -9.41 -2.45
C ILE A 46 19.14 -8.92 -1.89
N ARG A 47 18.67 -9.46 -0.76
CA ARG A 47 17.42 -9.00 -0.13
C ARG A 47 17.45 -7.51 0.18
N LEU A 48 18.53 -7.03 0.78
CA LEU A 48 18.66 -5.63 1.15
C LEU A 48 18.75 -4.73 -0.08
N SER A 49 19.60 -5.08 -1.06
CA SER A 49 19.81 -4.26 -2.25
C SER A 49 18.57 -4.20 -3.14
N THR A 50 17.86 -5.32 -3.34
CA THR A 50 16.61 -5.35 -4.11
C THR A 50 15.50 -4.58 -3.39
N THR A 51 15.39 -4.69 -2.06
CA THR A 51 14.40 -3.90 -1.29
C THR A 51 14.65 -2.41 -1.46
N PHE A 52 15.90 -1.97 -1.36
CA PHE A 52 16.25 -0.57 -1.58
C PHE A 52 15.97 -0.14 -3.02
N HIS A 53 16.30 -0.99 -4.00
CA HIS A 53 16.04 -0.74 -5.41
C HIS A 53 14.53 -0.57 -5.67
N ASP A 54 13.69 -1.45 -5.15
CA ASP A 54 12.23 -1.39 -5.30
C ASP A 54 11.63 -0.17 -4.58
N LEU A 55 12.13 0.17 -3.38
CA LEU A 55 11.71 1.38 -2.65
C LEU A 55 12.01 2.67 -3.42
N VAL A 56 13.05 2.72 -4.24
CA VAL A 56 13.34 3.87 -5.10
C VAL A 56 12.54 3.75 -6.40
N GLY A 57 12.62 2.61 -7.08
CA GLY A 57 12.06 2.36 -8.40
C GLY A 57 10.54 2.42 -8.47
N LEU A 58 9.84 2.09 -7.38
CA LEU A 58 8.37 2.13 -7.31
C LEU A 58 7.81 3.50 -6.86
N THR A 59 8.65 4.49 -6.59
CA THR A 59 8.22 5.79 -6.07
C THR A 59 7.38 6.56 -7.09
N SER A 60 7.73 6.52 -8.38
CA SER A 60 6.99 7.26 -9.42
C SER A 60 5.69 6.59 -9.84
N SER A 61 5.49 5.31 -9.49
CA SER A 61 4.34 4.52 -9.88
C SER A 61 3.48 4.16 -8.68
N TYR A 62 3.96 3.27 -7.81
CA TYR A 62 3.15 2.69 -6.75
C TYR A 62 2.81 3.67 -5.64
N LEU A 63 3.74 4.53 -5.23
CA LEU A 63 3.46 5.59 -4.25
C LEU A 63 2.37 6.55 -4.77
N VAL A 64 2.40 6.92 -6.05
CA VAL A 64 1.40 7.80 -6.67
C VAL A 64 0.03 7.11 -6.69
N LEU A 65 -0.02 5.82 -7.00
CA LEU A 65 -1.25 5.04 -6.97
C LEU A 65 -1.84 4.91 -5.55
N ILE A 66 -1.01 4.68 -4.54
CA ILE A 66 -1.43 4.66 -3.13
C ILE A 66 -1.94 6.03 -2.70
N LEU A 67 -1.25 7.10 -3.09
CA LEU A 67 -1.68 8.47 -2.84
C LEU A 67 -3.10 8.71 -3.38
N ILE A 68 -3.36 8.34 -4.64
CA ILE A 68 -4.68 8.46 -5.27
C ILE A 68 -5.70 7.59 -4.53
N ALA A 69 -5.37 6.33 -4.24
CA ALA A 69 -6.26 5.43 -3.51
C ALA A 69 -6.68 6.00 -2.14
N PHE A 70 -5.75 6.62 -1.41
CA PHE A 70 -6.04 7.22 -0.10
C PHE A 70 -6.79 8.55 -0.22
N ILE A 71 -6.53 9.35 -1.26
CA ILE A 71 -7.33 10.56 -1.56
C ILE A 71 -8.81 10.18 -1.78
N LEU A 72 -9.08 9.03 -2.40
CA LEU A 72 -10.44 8.58 -2.68
C LEU A 72 -11.08 7.83 -1.49
N GLY A 73 -10.31 6.97 -0.81
CA GLY A 73 -10.83 6.09 0.23
C GLY A 73 -11.01 6.75 1.61
N LEU A 74 -10.04 7.56 2.06
CA LEU A 74 -10.08 8.12 3.42
C LEU A 74 -11.19 9.16 3.66
N PRO A 75 -11.66 9.94 2.65
CA PRO A 75 -12.85 10.76 2.81
C PRO A 75 -14.12 9.97 3.14
N VAL A 76 -14.22 8.71 2.71
CA VAL A 76 -15.35 7.83 3.06
C VAL A 76 -15.37 7.59 4.57
N ALA A 77 -14.22 7.28 5.17
CA ALA A 77 -14.10 7.16 6.62
C ALA A 77 -14.47 8.48 7.33
N ALA A 78 -14.00 9.62 6.82
CA ALA A 78 -14.33 10.93 7.37
C ALA A 78 -15.85 11.20 7.36
N GLY A 79 -16.56 10.79 6.30
CA GLY A 79 -18.02 10.83 6.22
C GLY A 79 -18.68 9.94 7.28
N LEU A 80 -18.25 8.68 7.37
CA LEU A 80 -18.80 7.69 8.31
C LEU A 80 -18.57 8.07 9.77
N THR A 81 -17.48 8.75 10.10
CA THR A 81 -17.22 9.23 11.48
C THR A 81 -18.23 10.26 11.98
N LYS A 82 -19.02 10.87 11.09
CA LYS A 82 -20.14 11.73 11.50
C LYS A 82 -21.32 10.94 12.05
N LEU A 83 -21.48 9.69 11.60
CA LEU A 83 -22.55 8.78 12.01
C LEU A 83 -22.11 7.88 13.17
N MET A 84 -20.83 7.51 13.21
CA MET A 84 -20.24 6.55 14.14
C MET A 84 -18.92 7.09 14.73
N PRO A 85 -18.96 8.18 15.52
CA PRO A 85 -17.74 8.87 15.97
C PRO A 85 -16.82 7.99 16.85
N ASP A 86 -17.41 7.09 17.64
CA ASP A 86 -16.66 6.20 18.54
C ASP A 86 -15.76 5.21 17.80
N TYR A 87 -16.06 4.93 16.52
CA TYR A 87 -15.34 3.96 15.70
C TYR A 87 -14.32 4.62 14.77
N ARG A 88 -13.93 5.87 15.02
CA ARG A 88 -13.07 6.65 14.12
C ARG A 88 -11.82 5.92 13.67
N LEU A 89 -11.03 5.37 14.60
CA LEU A 89 -9.79 4.68 14.25
C LEU A 89 -10.07 3.49 13.33
N VAL A 90 -11.06 2.67 13.70
CA VAL A 90 -11.44 1.47 12.93
C VAL A 90 -11.90 1.84 11.52
N LEU A 91 -12.71 2.90 11.38
CA LEU A 91 -13.18 3.37 10.07
C LEU A 91 -12.03 3.82 9.16
N PHE A 92 -11.04 4.54 9.69
CA PHE A 92 -9.88 4.96 8.90
C PHE A 92 -8.97 3.79 8.52
N VAL A 93 -8.76 2.83 9.42
CA VAL A 93 -7.98 1.60 9.13
C VAL A 93 -8.68 0.77 8.05
N LEU A 94 -9.98 0.52 8.19
CA LEU A 94 -10.75 -0.24 7.20
C LEU A 94 -10.80 0.47 5.85
N ALA A 95 -10.99 1.79 5.81
CA ALA A 95 -10.96 2.55 4.57
C ALA A 95 -9.60 2.49 3.87
N GLY A 96 -8.50 2.57 4.64
CA GLY A 96 -7.14 2.38 4.11
C GLY A 96 -6.95 0.97 3.52
N PHE A 97 -7.33 -0.06 4.27
CA PHE A 97 -7.28 -1.46 3.83
C PHE A 97 -8.08 -1.68 2.54
N VAL A 98 -9.35 -1.27 2.53
CA VAL A 98 -10.23 -1.39 1.35
C VAL A 98 -9.67 -0.61 0.16
N ALA A 99 -9.09 0.57 0.38
CA ALA A 99 -8.47 1.36 -0.69
C ALA A 99 -7.28 0.62 -1.33
N ILE A 100 -6.43 -0.05 -0.55
CA ILE A 100 -5.31 -0.84 -1.08
C ILE A 100 -5.79 -2.11 -1.79
N VAL A 101 -6.77 -2.82 -1.25
CA VAL A 101 -7.36 -3.98 -1.93
C VAL A 101 -8.00 -3.54 -3.26
N ALA A 102 -8.79 -2.48 -3.24
CA ALA A 102 -9.41 -1.91 -4.44
C ALA A 102 -8.37 -1.48 -5.47
N LEU A 103 -7.27 -0.83 -5.05
CA LEU A 103 -6.17 -0.47 -5.94
C LEU A 103 -5.64 -1.69 -6.72
N HIS A 104 -5.33 -2.78 -6.04
CA HIS A 104 -4.79 -3.98 -6.69
C HIS A 104 -5.83 -4.67 -7.60
N LEU A 105 -7.10 -4.71 -7.19
CA LEU A 105 -8.18 -5.26 -8.01
C LEU A 105 -8.43 -4.43 -9.27
N ILE A 106 -8.42 -3.10 -9.15
CA ILE A 106 -8.55 -2.18 -10.28
C ILE A 106 -7.35 -2.31 -11.21
N MET A 107 -6.11 -2.32 -10.67
CA MET A 107 -4.91 -2.57 -11.47
C MET A 107 -5.01 -3.87 -12.24
N LYS A 108 -5.45 -4.96 -11.59
CA LYS A 108 -5.63 -6.26 -12.24
C LYS A 108 -6.68 -6.20 -13.37
N ALA A 109 -7.78 -5.51 -13.15
CA ALA A 109 -8.84 -5.34 -14.15
C ALA A 109 -8.38 -4.49 -15.35
N VAL A 110 -7.61 -3.43 -15.11
CA VAL A 110 -7.14 -2.50 -16.15
C VAL A 110 -5.97 -3.08 -16.94
N LEU A 111 -5.01 -3.75 -16.28
CA LEU A 111 -3.80 -4.28 -16.92
C LEU A 111 -3.99 -5.69 -17.50
N GLY A 112 -5.07 -6.38 -17.15
CA GLY A 112 -5.29 -7.80 -17.49
C GLY A 112 -4.40 -8.78 -16.71
N LEU A 113 -3.54 -8.27 -15.82
CA LEU A 113 -2.63 -9.05 -14.98
C LEU A 113 -2.34 -8.32 -13.66
N SER A 114 -1.85 -9.04 -12.66
CA SER A 114 -1.49 -8.43 -11.37
C SER A 114 -0.30 -7.48 -11.54
N GLY A 115 -0.50 -6.19 -11.32
CA GLY A 115 0.56 -5.18 -11.47
C GLY A 115 1.67 -5.28 -10.42
N ILE A 116 1.38 -5.91 -9.27
CA ILE A 116 2.40 -6.35 -8.29
C ILE A 116 2.34 -7.88 -8.24
N ALA A 117 3.47 -8.55 -8.43
CA ALA A 117 3.48 -10.02 -8.52
C ALA A 117 3.10 -10.71 -7.19
N ALA A 118 3.42 -10.08 -6.05
CA ALA A 118 3.07 -10.60 -4.73
C ALA A 118 1.55 -10.73 -4.52
N THR A 119 0.74 -9.85 -5.13
CA THR A 119 -0.73 -9.82 -4.96
C THR A 119 -1.48 -10.82 -5.85
N ARG A 120 -0.79 -11.78 -6.47
CA ARG A 120 -1.42 -12.83 -7.29
C ARG A 120 -2.17 -13.87 -6.46
N THR A 121 -1.77 -14.06 -5.21
CA THR A 121 -2.42 -14.96 -4.26
C THR A 121 -3.29 -14.16 -3.29
N MET A 122 -4.30 -14.81 -2.70
CA MET A 122 -5.11 -14.16 -1.65
C MET A 122 -4.26 -13.77 -0.44
N PHE A 123 -3.27 -14.58 -0.08
CA PHE A 123 -2.37 -14.28 1.02
C PHE A 123 -1.51 -13.03 0.77
N GLY A 124 -1.08 -12.80 -0.48
CA GLY A 124 -0.32 -11.58 -0.79
C GLY A 124 -1.17 -10.35 -1.04
N LEU A 125 -2.48 -10.51 -1.26
CA LEU A 125 -3.42 -9.40 -1.46
C LEU A 125 -3.95 -8.81 -0.13
N LEU A 126 -4.12 -9.66 0.89
CA LEU A 126 -4.67 -9.31 2.21
C LEU A 126 -3.56 -8.94 3.20
#